data_AF-A0A1H6DVJ2-F1
#
_entry.id   AF-A0A1H6DVJ2-F1
#
_cell.length_a   1.000
_cell.length_b   1.000
_cell.length_c   1.000
_cell.angle_alpha   90.00
_cell.angle_beta   90.00
_cell.angle_gamma   90.00
#
_symmetry.space_group_name_H-M   'P 1'
#
loop_
_entity.id
_entity.type
_entity.pdbx_description
1 polymer ?
#
loop_
_entity_poly.entity_id
_entity_poly.type
_entity_poly.pdbx_seq_one_letter_code
_entity_poly.pdbx_strand_id
1 'polypeptide(L)'
;MDSMTLIAMTSIVIAGLTTGFGTMAPALGEGRSVAAALSSLAQQPDAAATITRTLFVGLAMIESTAIYCFVVSMILIFANPFWNYALAFVQATGH
;
A
#
# COMPACT_ATOMS: atom_id res chain seq x y z
N MET A 1 -16.95 -13.34 22.16
CA MET A 1 -16.05 -12.22 21.81
C MET A 1 -16.92 -10.99 21.71
N ASP A 2 -16.52 -9.87 22.30
CA ASP A 2 -17.27 -8.63 22.09
C ASP A 2 -17.12 -8.19 20.62
N SER A 3 -18.11 -7.46 20.10
CA SER A 3 -18.12 -7.00 18.70
C SER A 3 -16.97 -6.04 18.38
N MET A 4 -16.51 -5.24 19.35
CA MET A 4 -15.37 -4.33 19.19
C MET A 4 -14.05 -5.08 18.99
N THR A 5 -13.82 -6.13 19.78
CA THR A 5 -12.64 -7.00 19.70
C THR A 5 -12.61 -7.72 18.35
N LEU A 6 -13.77 -8.19 17.85
CA LEU A 6 -13.85 -8.82 16.53
C LEU A 6 -13.50 -7.85 15.40
N ILE A 7 -14.04 -6.62 15.45
CA ILE A 7 -13.75 -5.56 14.48
C ILE A 7 -12.26 -5.18 14.54
N ALA A 8 -11.69 -5.03 15.73
CA ALA A 8 -10.27 -4.71 15.93
C ALA A 8 -9.38 -5.78 15.29
N MET A 9 -9.60 -7.05 15.67
CA MET A 9 -8.78 -8.17 15.21
C MET A 9 -8.84 -8.31 13.69
N THR A 10 -10.04 -8.26 13.12
CA THR A 10 -10.24 -8.36 11.67
C THR A 10 -9.56 -7.21 10.94
N SER A 11 -9.70 -5.99 11.44
CA SER A 11 -9.09 -4.79 10.82
C SER A 11 -7.57 -4.85 10.84
N ILE A 12 -6.96 -5.30 11.94
CA ILE A 12 -5.51 -5.44 12.07
C ILE A 12 -4.97 -6.51 11.10
N VAL A 13 -5.62 -7.68 11.05
CA VAL A 13 -5.21 -8.77 10.17
C VAL A 13 -5.31 -8.35 8.70
N ILE A 14 -6.43 -7.77 8.29
CA ILE A 14 -6.64 -7.33 6.91
C ILE A 14 -5.69 -6.19 6.55
N ALA A 15 -5.45 -5.22 7.43
CA ALA A 15 -4.47 -4.14 7.18
C ALA A 15 -3.05 -4.70 6.93
N GLY A 16 -2.62 -5.68 7.72
CA GLY A 16 -1.34 -6.35 7.53
C GLY A 16 -1.27 -7.08 6.18
N LEU A 17 -2.31 -7.83 5.83
CA LEU A 17 -2.38 -8.56 4.55
C LEU A 17 -2.43 -7.60 3.35
N THR A 18 -3.23 -6.54 3.41
CA THR A 18 -3.37 -5.55 2.33
C THR A 18 -2.04 -4.85 2.05
N THR A 19 -1.31 -4.43 3.09
CA THR A 19 0.02 -3.82 2.88
C THR A 19 1.05 -4.86 2.41
N GLY A 20 1.04 -6.05 3.02
CA GLY A 20 1.97 -7.13 2.67
C GLY A 20 1.85 -7.54 1.21
N PHE A 21 0.66 -7.90 0.75
CA PHE A 21 0.45 -8.28 -0.66
C PHE A 21 0.48 -7.08 -1.61
N GLY A 22 0.01 -5.91 -1.17
CA GLY A 22 -0.02 -4.68 -1.98
C GLY A 22 1.36 -4.18 -2.39
N THR A 23 2.40 -4.47 -1.62
CA THR A 23 3.78 -4.07 -1.92
C THR A 23 4.55 -5.07 -2.77
N MET A 24 4.08 -6.32 -2.89
CA MET A 24 4.80 -7.37 -3.64
C MET A 24 4.86 -7.09 -5.15
N ALA A 25 3.75 -6.66 -5.75
CA ALA A 25 3.70 -6.40 -7.18
C ALA A 25 4.52 -5.16 -7.59
N PRO A 26 4.43 -4.02 -6.87
CA PRO A 26 5.34 -2.88 -7.07
C PRO A 26 6.81 -3.28 -6.95
N ALA A 27 7.20 -3.96 -5.87
CA ALA A 27 8.60 -4.38 -5.66
C ALA A 27 9.17 -5.19 -6.84
N LEU A 28 8.37 -6.11 -7.41
CA LEU A 28 8.77 -6.88 -8.59
C LEU A 28 8.83 -6.01 -9.85
N GLY A 29 7.88 -5.12 -10.06
CA GLY A 29 7.82 -4.21 -11.21
C GLY A 29 8.98 -3.21 -11.21
N GLU A 30 9.28 -2.64 -10.06
CA GLU A 30 10.38 -1.69 -9.87
C GLU A 30 11.73 -2.37 -10.08
N GLY A 31 11.96 -3.54 -9.49
CA GLY A 31 13.19 -4.30 -9.67
C GLY A 31 13.49 -4.61 -11.14
N ARG A 32 12.46 -5.00 -11.91
CA ARG A 32 12.59 -5.24 -13.36
C ARG A 32 12.86 -3.95 -14.14
N SER A 33 12.18 -2.86 -13.78
CA SER A 33 12.36 -1.56 -14.43
C SER A 33 13.76 -1.00 -14.21
N VAL A 34 14.29 -1.12 -12.99
CA VAL A 34 15.67 -0.72 -12.65
C VAL A 34 16.69 -1.57 -13.40
N ALA A 35 16.52 -2.90 -13.44
CA ALA A 35 17.43 -3.78 -14.17
C ALA A 35 17.47 -3.45 -15.69
N ALA A 36 16.31 -3.18 -16.29
CA ALA A 36 16.22 -2.76 -17.69
C ALA A 36 16.89 -1.40 -17.92
N ALA A 37 16.68 -0.43 -17.02
CA ALA A 37 17.32 0.88 -17.12
C ALA A 37 18.84 0.80 -17.01
N LEU A 38 19.38 -0.03 -16.11
CA LEU A 38 20.83 -0.26 -16.00
C LEU A 38 21.43 -0.86 -17.27
N SER A 39 20.73 -1.82 -17.91
CA SER A 39 21.16 -2.37 -19.20
C SER A 39 21.16 -1.30 -20.29
N SER A 40 20.13 -0.45 -20.34
CA SER A 40 20.06 0.66 -21.31
C SER A 40 21.15 1.71 -21.08
N LEU A 41 21.46 2.02 -19.82
CA LEU A 41 22.55 2.94 -19.44
C LEU A 41 23.92 2.40 -19.86
N ALA A 42 24.14 1.09 -19.74
CA ALA A 42 25.38 0.45 -20.19
C ALA A 42 25.53 0.50 -21.72
N GLN A 43 24.44 0.41 -22.48
CA GLN A 43 24.45 0.46 -23.94
C GLN A 43 24.53 1.90 -24.49
N GLN A 44 23.91 2.86 -23.79
CA GLN A 44 23.82 4.26 -24.22
C GLN A 44 24.10 5.22 -23.04
N PRO A 45 25.38 5.40 -22.65
CA PRO A 45 25.75 6.28 -21.55
C PRO A 45 25.40 7.76 -21.83
N ASP A 46 25.43 8.18 -23.10
CA ASP A 46 25.08 9.55 -23.51
C ASP A 46 23.62 9.91 -23.23
N ALA A 47 22.73 8.92 -23.16
CA ALA A 47 21.30 9.10 -22.88
C ALA A 47 20.95 9.02 -21.39
N ALA A 48 21.95 8.99 -20.49
CA ALA A 48 21.75 8.68 -19.08
C ALA A 48 20.75 9.59 -18.35
N ALA A 49 20.80 10.90 -18.65
CA ALA A 49 19.88 11.87 -18.05
C ALA A 49 18.42 11.58 -18.40
N THR A 50 18.15 11.27 -19.67
CA THR A 50 16.80 10.96 -20.17
C THR A 50 16.29 9.64 -19.61
N ILE A 51 17.13 8.59 -19.61
CA ILE A 51 16.77 7.27 -19.09
C ILE A 51 16.41 7.36 -17.59
N THR A 52 17.26 8.02 -16.80
CA THR A 52 17.07 8.15 -15.36
C THR A 52 15.82 8.94 -15.01
N ARG A 53 15.54 10.03 -15.75
CA ARG A 53 14.33 10.82 -15.56
C ARG A 53 13.07 9.99 -15.83
N THR A 54 13.03 9.29 -16.96
CA THR A 54 11.87 8.45 -17.33
C THR A 54 11.70 7.28 -16.35
N LEU A 55 12.80 6.67 -15.90
CA LEU A 55 12.79 5.63 -14.88
C LEU A 55 12.10 6.12 -13.61
N PHE A 56 12.55 7.23 -13.02
CA PHE A 56 11.97 7.70 -11.76
C PHE A 56 10.51 8.15 -11.89
N VAL A 57 10.12 8.72 -13.03
CA VAL A 57 8.69 9.01 -13.29
C VAL A 57 7.89 7.70 -13.34
N GLY A 58 8.39 6.66 -14.01
CA GLY A 58 7.75 5.36 -14.06
C GLY A 58 7.65 4.67 -12.69
N LEU A 59 8.74 4.67 -11.93
CA LEU A 59 8.79 4.12 -10.58
C LEU A 59 7.80 4.83 -9.65
N ALA A 60 7.73 6.17 -9.69
CA ALA A 60 6.77 6.92 -8.89
C ALA A 60 5.30 6.53 -9.20
N MET A 61 4.98 6.25 -10.47
CA MET A 61 3.65 5.78 -10.85
C MET A 61 3.37 4.36 -10.34
N ILE A 62 4.36 3.46 -10.38
CA ILE A 62 4.24 2.10 -9.84
C ILE A 62 4.04 2.15 -8.33
N GLU A 63 4.84 2.95 -7.63
CA GLU A 63 4.82 3.05 -6.17
C GLU A 63 3.51 3.64 -5.63
N SER A 64 2.79 4.44 -6.42
CA SER A 64 1.47 4.96 -6.04
C SER A 64 0.47 3.86 -5.64
N THR A 65 0.61 2.67 -6.23
CA THR A 65 -0.25 1.52 -5.91
C THR A 65 0.06 0.94 -4.53
N ALA A 66 1.34 0.84 -4.16
CA ALA A 66 1.77 0.46 -2.82
C ALA A 66 1.29 1.48 -1.77
N ILE A 67 1.40 2.78 -2.09
CA ILE A 67 0.92 3.86 -1.21
C ILE A 67 -0.59 3.75 -0.98
N TYR A 68 -1.40 3.40 -1.98
CA TYR A 68 -2.84 3.19 -1.75
C TYR A 68 -3.13 2.05 -0.77
N CYS A 69 -2.46 0.91 -0.90
CA CYS A 69 -2.59 -0.20 0.05
C CYS A 69 -2.14 0.21 1.47
N PHE A 70 -1.06 0.97 1.58
CA PHE A 70 -0.55 1.49 2.84
C PHE A 70 -1.52 2.48 3.48
N VAL A 71 -2.06 3.43 2.72
CA VAL A 71 -3.02 4.43 3.21
C VAL A 71 -4.29 3.76 3.70
N VAL A 72 -4.84 2.79 2.97
CA VAL A 72 -6.02 2.03 3.42
C VAL A 72 -5.74 1.31 4.74
N SER A 73 -4.55 0.71 4.87
CA SER A 73 -4.14 0.02 6.10
C SER A 73 -3.98 0.98 7.28
N MET A 74 -3.41 2.17 7.06
CA MET A 74 -3.38 3.24 8.07
C MET A 74 -4.78 3.68 8.49
N ILE A 75 -5.72 3.82 7.55
CA ILE A 75 -7.11 4.17 7.86
C ILE A 75 -7.75 3.09 8.74
N LEU A 76 -7.58 1.81 8.41
CA LEU A 76 -8.13 0.71 9.18
C LEU A 76 -7.57 0.61 10.61
N ILE A 77 -6.31 1.03 10.82
CA ILE A 77 -5.66 0.98 12.13
C ILE A 77 -5.97 2.23 12.97
N PHE A 78 -5.86 3.42 12.38
CA PHE A 78 -5.90 4.69 13.11
C PHE A 78 -7.22 5.46 13.00
N ALA A 79 -7.98 5.26 11.91
CA ALA A 79 -9.17 6.04 11.60
C ALA A 79 -10.32 5.13 11.15
N ASN A 80 -10.47 3.98 11.81
CA ASN A 80 -11.40 2.94 11.37
C ASN A 80 -12.85 3.44 11.45
N PRO A 81 -13.58 3.52 10.32
CA PRO A 81 -14.94 4.05 10.29
C PRO A 81 -15.93 3.17 11.05
N PHE A 82 -15.62 1.88 11.24
CA PHE A 82 -16.51 0.92 11.89
C PHE A 82 -16.64 1.14 13.40
N TRP A 83 -15.75 1.92 14.03
CA TRP A 83 -15.85 2.24 15.45
C TRP A 83 -17.13 3.01 15.79
N ASN A 84 -17.51 3.98 14.98
CA ASN A 84 -18.73 4.77 15.23
C ASN A 84 -20.00 3.92 15.11
N TYR A 85 -20.03 3.01 14.13
CA TYR A 85 -21.13 2.07 13.96
C TYR A 85 -21.21 1.07 15.11
N ALA A 86 -20.07 0.58 15.59
CA ALA A 86 -20.03 -0.35 16.70
C ALA A 86 -20.45 0.29 18.03
N LEU A 87 -20.02 1.53 18.30
CA LEU A 87 -20.46 2.31 19.47
C LEU A 87 -21.97 2.59 19.44
N ALA A 88 -22.51 3.00 18.28
CA ALA A 88 -23.94 3.22 18.12
C ALA A 88 -24.75 1.93 18.31
N PHE A 89 -24.24 0.80 17.82
CA PHE A 89 -24.87 -0.51 18.01
C PHE A 89 -24.94 -0.90 19.50
N VAL A 90 -23.82 -0.74 20.24
CA VAL A 90 -23.77 -1.01 21.68
C VAL A 90 -24.77 -0.13 22.44
N GLN A 91 -24.82 1.18 22.13
CA GLN A 91 -25.79 2.10 22.74
C GLN A 91 -27.25 1.73 22.44
N ALA A 92 -27.54 1.24 21.23
CA ALA A 92 -28.88 0.83 20.82
C ALA A 92 -29.33 -0.51 21.43
N THR A 93 -28.40 -1.39 21.82
CA THR A 93 -28.72 -2.69 22.42
C THR A 93 -28.79 -2.70 23.95
N GLY A 94 -28.57 -1.55 24.61
CA GLY A 94 -28.90 -1.38 26.03
C GLY A 94 -28.06 -2.19 27.02
N HIS A 95 -26.84 -2.57 26.64
CA HIS A 95 -25.81 -3.08 27.55
C HIS A 95 -24.79 -2.01 27.88
#